data_AF-A0A6B2GBT4-F1
#
_entry.id   AF-A0A6B2GBT4-F1
#
_cell.length_a   1.000
_cell.length_b   1.000
_cell.length_c   1.000
_cell.angle_alpha   90.00
_cell.angle_beta   90.00
_cell.angle_gamma   90.00
#
_symmetry.space_group_name_H-M   'P 1'
#
loop_
_entity.id
_entity.type
_entity.pdbx_description
1 polymer ?
#
loop_
_entity_poly.entity_id
_entity_poly.type
_entity_poly.pdbx_seq_one_letter_code
_entity_poly.pdbx_strand_id
1 'polypeptide(L)'
;IDTSSFYNNKIFESSLIKRKIENIEKNEKLYKIENYSMSSFKFLNYIWMEFHTLKSAYDYLESQKIKGLRIFSKEKCKCDEFVFSFIVANYDSFWYEYSSLKDDCRHFYEVILKNKLCKLYLDLEFPIEFNKNTDGDKLIFKMIQ
;
A
#
# COMPACT_ATOMS: atom_id res chain seq x y z
N ILE A 1 -19.30 -18.73 2.63
CA ILE A 1 -18.13 -18.48 3.51
C ILE A 1 -18.20 -16.99 3.82
N ASP A 2 -18.64 -16.65 5.03
CA ASP A 2 -18.86 -15.29 5.48
C ASP A 2 -17.53 -14.72 5.99
N THR A 3 -16.95 -13.79 5.25
CA THR A 3 -15.63 -13.20 5.52
C THR A 3 -15.69 -12.06 6.54
N SER A 4 -16.89 -11.67 6.99
CA SER A 4 -17.08 -10.59 7.96
C SER A 4 -16.48 -10.89 9.34
N SER A 5 -16.28 -12.16 9.69
CA SER A 5 -15.68 -12.57 10.97
C SER A 5 -14.17 -12.28 11.04
N PHE A 6 -13.48 -12.16 9.90
CA PHE A 6 -12.03 -11.96 9.85
C PHE A 6 -11.63 -10.52 10.20
N TYR A 7 -12.48 -9.55 9.87
CA TYR A 7 -12.27 -8.12 10.16
C TYR A 7 -12.99 -7.64 11.42
N ASN A 8 -13.53 -8.55 12.23
CA ASN A 8 -14.30 -8.15 13.41
C ASN A 8 -13.37 -7.58 14.50
N ASN A 9 -13.48 -6.26 14.69
CA ASN A 9 -12.80 -5.42 15.66
C ASN A 9 -12.76 -6.04 17.07
N LYS A 10 -11.62 -6.67 17.42
CA LYS A 10 -11.18 -6.77 18.81
C LYS A 10 -10.13 -5.69 19.05
N ILE A 11 -10.54 -4.66 19.77
CA ILE A 11 -9.68 -3.65 20.37
C ILE A 11 -8.65 -4.41 21.23
N PHE A 12 -7.44 -4.58 20.71
CA PHE A 12 -6.32 -5.09 21.46
C PHE A 12 -5.81 -3.96 22.37
N GLU A 13 -5.89 -4.12 23.69
CA GLU A 13 -5.18 -3.28 24.65
C GLU A 13 -3.67 -3.48 24.45
N SER A 14 -3.00 -2.72 23.59
CA SER A 14 -2.67 -1.29 23.60
C SER A 14 -1.48 -0.89 24.45
N SER A 15 -0.94 -1.71 25.37
CA SER A 15 0.22 -1.25 26.18
C SER A 15 1.56 -1.31 25.41
N LEU A 16 1.88 -2.42 24.75
CA LEU A 16 3.10 -2.58 23.95
C LEU A 16 3.03 -1.81 22.62
N ILE A 17 1.84 -1.76 22.02
CA ILE A 17 1.59 -0.99 20.79
C ILE A 17 1.61 0.51 21.09
N LYS A 18 0.96 1.01 22.15
CA LYS A 18 1.10 2.42 22.55
C LYS A 18 2.54 2.75 22.86
N ARG A 19 3.31 1.87 23.50
CA ARG A 19 4.72 2.13 23.82
C ARG A 19 5.61 2.17 22.57
N LYS A 20 5.30 1.34 21.55
CA LYS A 20 5.94 1.44 20.22
C LYS A 20 5.52 2.71 19.48
N ILE A 21 4.23 3.06 19.50
CA ILE A 21 3.69 4.29 18.90
C ILE A 21 4.26 5.53 19.58
N GLU A 22 4.30 5.61 20.91
CA GLU A 22 4.89 6.73 21.67
C GLU A 22 6.39 6.87 21.40
N ASN A 23 7.10 5.75 21.20
CA ASN A 23 8.51 5.78 20.82
C ASN A 23 8.70 6.22 19.36
N ILE A 24 7.78 5.86 18.46
CA ILE A 24 7.73 6.35 17.08
C ILE A 24 7.39 7.85 17.08
N GLU A 25 6.34 8.30 17.78
CA GLU A 25 5.93 9.70 17.93
C GLU A 25 7.01 10.58 18.58
N LYS A 26 7.77 10.04 19.56
CA LYS A 26 8.94 10.74 20.13
C LYS A 26 10.07 10.91 19.11
N ASN A 27 10.29 9.92 18.24
CA ASN A 27 11.30 9.99 17.17
C ASN A 27 10.80 10.78 15.94
N GLU A 28 9.48 10.82 15.68
CA GLU A 28 8.82 11.59 14.62
C GLU A 28 8.66 13.07 14.94
N LYS A 29 8.88 13.50 16.19
CA LYS A 29 8.98 14.94 16.51
C LYS A 29 10.13 15.65 15.76
N LEU A 30 11.00 14.92 15.06
CA LEU A 30 11.97 15.47 14.10
C LEU A 30 11.52 15.51 12.63
N TYR A 31 10.32 15.02 12.29
CA TYR A 31 9.74 15.12 10.94
C TYR A 31 8.32 15.70 10.98
N LYS A 32 8.12 16.79 11.73
CA LYS A 32 7.01 17.71 11.42
C LYS A 32 7.27 18.28 10.04
N ILE A 33 6.75 17.61 9.02
CA ILE A 33 6.59 18.11 7.66
C ILE A 33 5.64 19.30 7.80
N GLU A 34 6.24 20.48 7.96
CA GLU A 34 5.54 21.77 7.94
C GLU A 34 4.65 21.81 6.70
N ASN A 35 3.44 22.35 6.85
CA ASN A 35 2.44 22.50 5.79
C ASN A 35 3.08 23.01 4.48
N TYR A 36 3.39 22.11 3.55
CA TYR A 36 4.02 22.48 2.29
C TYR A 36 2.99 23.18 1.41
N SER A 37 3.24 24.47 1.17
CA SER A 37 2.47 25.31 0.26
C SER A 37 2.32 24.65 -1.12
N MET A 38 1.11 24.69 -1.68
CA MET A 38 0.80 24.28 -3.06
C MET A 38 1.72 24.91 -4.12
N SER A 39 2.39 26.03 -3.78
CA SER A 39 3.35 26.71 -4.66
C SER A 39 4.71 26.01 -4.80
N SER A 40 5.11 25.13 -3.86
CA SER A 40 6.39 24.41 -3.95
C SER A 40 6.32 23.14 -4.81
N PHE A 41 5.12 22.63 -5.12
CA PHE A 41 4.95 21.45 -5.98
C PHE A 41 5.15 21.72 -7.47
N LYS A 42 5.27 23.00 -7.88
CA LYS A 42 5.74 23.37 -9.23
C LYS A 42 7.17 22.87 -9.53
N PHE A 43 7.89 22.34 -8.53
CA PHE A 43 9.28 21.90 -8.64
C PHE A 43 9.50 20.39 -8.46
N LEU A 44 8.46 19.60 -8.18
CA LEU A 44 8.56 18.15 -8.02
C LEU A 44 7.96 17.47 -9.25
N ASN A 45 8.65 16.45 -9.77
CA ASN A 45 8.22 15.60 -10.89
C ASN A 45 6.95 14.79 -10.53
N TYR A 46 5.83 15.48 -10.30
CA TYR A 46 4.53 14.87 -10.05
C TYR A 46 4.07 14.14 -11.31
N ILE A 47 3.87 12.84 -11.21
CA ILE A 47 3.43 11.98 -12.31
C ILE A 47 2.31 11.09 -11.78
N TRP A 48 1.12 11.27 -12.35
CA TRP A 48 -0.06 10.47 -12.07
C TRP A 48 -0.89 10.33 -13.35
N MET A 49 -0.79 9.17 -14.00
CA MET A 49 -1.48 8.89 -15.25
C MET A 49 -2.37 7.66 -15.09
N GLU A 50 -3.68 7.80 -15.32
CA GLU A 50 -4.65 6.71 -15.20
C GLU A 50 -5.00 6.09 -16.56
N PHE A 51 -5.14 4.78 -16.60
CA PHE A 51 -5.40 3.96 -17.76
C PHE A 51 -6.48 2.91 -17.47
N HIS A 52 -7.25 2.53 -18.50
CA HIS A 52 -8.29 1.50 -18.38
C HIS A 52 -7.76 0.07 -18.49
N THR A 53 -6.56 -0.12 -19.03
CA THR A 53 -5.97 -1.45 -19.22
C THR A 53 -4.52 -1.48 -18.73
N LEU A 54 -4.09 -2.64 -18.23
CA LEU A 54 -2.70 -2.84 -17.83
C LEU A 54 -1.76 -2.67 -19.03
N LYS A 55 -2.19 -3.11 -20.22
CA LYS A 55 -1.40 -2.97 -21.45
C LYS A 55 -1.11 -1.50 -21.77
N SER A 56 -2.10 -0.63 -21.75
CA SER A 56 -1.89 0.79 -22.06
C SER A 56 -1.04 1.49 -20.99
N ALA A 57 -1.17 1.12 -19.71
CA ALA A 57 -0.29 1.61 -18.65
C ALA A 57 1.16 1.15 -18.86
N TYR A 58 1.35 -0.10 -19.25
CA TYR A 58 2.68 -0.66 -19.55
C TYR A 58 3.32 -0.01 -20.77
N ASP A 59 2.57 0.13 -21.87
CA ASP A 59 3.05 0.79 -23.09
C ASP A 59 3.46 2.24 -22.78
N TYR A 60 2.69 2.95 -21.95
CA TYR A 60 3.08 4.28 -21.46
C TYR A 60 4.36 4.22 -20.62
N LEU A 61 4.44 3.34 -19.62
CA LEU A 61 5.62 3.20 -18.75
C LEU A 61 6.90 2.97 -19.55
N GLU A 62 6.89 2.03 -20.52
CA GLU A 62 8.06 1.72 -21.34
C GLU A 62 8.44 2.86 -22.31
N SER A 63 7.48 3.72 -22.69
CA SER A 63 7.77 4.92 -23.48
C SER A 63 8.47 6.04 -22.67
N GLN A 64 8.41 5.99 -21.34
CA GLN A 64 9.01 7.00 -20.47
C GLN A 64 10.51 6.73 -20.25
N LYS A 65 11.32 7.78 -20.33
CA LYS A 65 12.74 7.75 -19.96
C LYS A 65 12.98 7.95 -18.45
N ILE A 66 11.91 8.17 -17.70
CA ILE A 66 11.95 8.55 -16.28
C ILE A 66 12.08 7.27 -15.44
N LYS A 67 13.10 7.23 -14.57
CA LYS A 67 13.31 6.11 -13.64
C LYS A 67 12.36 6.21 -12.45
N GLY A 68 12.03 5.07 -11.86
CA GLY A 68 11.24 5.00 -10.63
C GLY A 68 9.73 5.06 -10.81
N LEU A 69 9.24 5.13 -12.05
CA LEU A 69 7.83 4.94 -12.36
C LEU A 69 7.42 3.47 -12.15
N ARG A 70 6.22 3.28 -11.62
CA ARG A 70 5.58 1.98 -11.38
C ARG A 70 4.13 2.02 -11.80
N ILE A 71 3.54 0.83 -11.94
CA ILE A 71 2.12 0.66 -12.19
C ILE A 71 1.45 0.20 -10.90
N PHE A 72 0.37 0.87 -10.54
CA PHE A 72 -0.54 0.48 -9.47
C PHE A 72 -1.90 0.17 -10.08
N SER A 73 -2.61 -0.85 -9.59
CA SER A 73 -4.03 -1.00 -9.88
C SER A 73 -4.85 -0.29 -8.81
N LYS A 74 -5.98 0.29 -9.22
CA LYS A 74 -6.98 0.90 -8.35
C LYS A 74 -8.29 0.16 -8.55
N GLU A 75 -8.81 -0.39 -7.47
CA GLU A 75 -10.12 -1.04 -7.47
C GLU A 75 -11.22 0.02 -7.55
N LYS A 76 -12.20 -0.21 -8.41
CA LYS A 76 -13.42 0.60 -8.52
C LYS A 76 -14.59 -0.28 -8.08
N CYS A 77 -15.22 0.07 -6.96
CA CYS A 77 -16.49 -0.53 -6.58
C CYS A 77 -17.55 -0.10 -7.58
N LYS A 78 -17.95 -1.00 -8.49
CA LYS A 78 -19.07 -0.78 -9.39
C LYS A 78 -19.92 -2.05 -9.45
N CYS A 79 -21.13 -1.97 -8.92
CA CYS A 79 -22.20 -2.97 -9.10
C CYS A 79 -21.72 -4.43 -8.98
N ASP A 80 -21.08 -4.79 -7.87
CA ASP A 80 -20.60 -6.15 -7.55
C ASP A 80 -19.56 -6.76 -8.51
N GLU A 81 -18.99 -5.96 -9.42
CA GLU A 81 -17.86 -6.36 -10.27
C GLU A 81 -16.57 -5.66 -9.85
N PHE A 82 -15.49 -6.44 -9.70
CA PHE A 82 -14.15 -5.92 -9.49
C PHE A 82 -13.59 -5.33 -10.78
N VAL A 83 -13.84 -4.04 -11.00
CA VAL A 83 -13.27 -3.30 -12.13
C VAL A 83 -12.02 -2.57 -11.68
N PHE A 84 -10.91 -2.75 -12.38
CA PHE A 84 -9.65 -2.08 -12.09
C PHE A 84 -9.37 -0.96 -13.10
N SER A 85 -8.82 0.15 -12.62
CA SER A 85 -7.98 1.01 -13.45
C SER A 85 -6.51 0.88 -13.05
N PHE A 86 -5.62 1.39 -13.89
CA PHE A 86 -4.17 1.29 -13.70
C PHE A 86 -3.57 2.68 -13.69
N ILE A 87 -2.69 2.94 -12.73
CA ILE A 87 -2.05 4.24 -12.52
C ILE A 87 -0.56 4.08 -12.72
N VAL A 88 0.03 4.94 -13.54
CA VAL A 88 1.48 5.09 -13.63
C VAL A 88 1.91 6.31 -12.82
N ALA A 89 2.73 6.07 -11.79
CA ALA A 89 3.22 7.09 -10.88
C ALA A 89 4.59 6.71 -10.30
N ASN A 90 5.33 7.68 -9.77
CA ASN A 90 6.43 7.40 -8.82
C ASN A 90 5.86 7.29 -7.40
N TYR A 91 6.66 6.76 -6.45
CA TYR A 91 6.19 6.56 -5.08
C TYR A 91 5.80 7.87 -4.38
N ASP A 92 6.50 8.97 -4.63
CA ASP A 92 6.19 10.27 -4.00
C ASP A 92 4.82 10.78 -4.43
N SER A 93 4.54 10.76 -5.74
CA SER A 93 3.23 11.15 -6.30
C SER A 93 2.14 10.19 -5.84
N PHE A 94 2.44 8.88 -5.84
CA PHE A 94 1.49 7.88 -5.37
C PHE A 94 1.13 8.08 -3.90
N TRP A 95 2.12 8.26 -3.04
CA TRP A 95 1.92 8.46 -1.61
C TRP A 95 1.17 9.75 -1.30
N TYR A 96 1.49 10.84 -2.00
CA TYR A 96 0.78 12.11 -1.88
C TYR A 96 -0.73 11.93 -2.15
N GLU A 97 -1.08 11.31 -3.27
CA GLU A 97 -2.49 11.05 -3.60
C GLU A 97 -3.12 10.05 -2.62
N TYR A 98 -2.47 8.90 -2.39
CA TYR A 98 -2.98 7.82 -1.55
C TYR A 98 -3.25 8.24 -0.10
N SER A 99 -2.33 9.00 0.51
CA SER A 99 -2.45 9.46 1.90
C SER A 99 -3.56 10.50 2.09
N SER A 100 -3.92 11.22 1.02
CA SER A 100 -5.03 12.18 1.04
C SER A 100 -6.42 11.53 0.98
N LEU A 101 -6.51 10.27 0.54
CA LEU A 101 -7.77 9.52 0.45
C LEU A 101 -8.26 9.09 1.83
N LYS A 102 -9.59 8.92 1.94
CA LYS A 102 -10.22 8.23 3.08
C LYS A 102 -9.84 6.75 3.07
N ASP A 103 -9.84 6.12 4.24
CA ASP A 103 -9.38 4.72 4.42
C ASP A 103 -10.19 3.72 3.56
N ASP A 104 -11.49 3.94 3.41
CA ASP A 104 -12.42 3.14 2.58
C ASP A 104 -12.21 3.33 1.06
N CYS A 105 -11.35 4.26 0.66
CA CYS A 105 -11.03 4.54 -0.74
C CYS A 105 -9.62 4.07 -1.13
N ARG A 106 -8.90 3.40 -0.22
CA ARG A 106 -7.48 3.03 -0.37
C ARG A 106 -7.27 1.61 -0.93
N HIS A 107 -8.16 1.17 -1.81
CA HIS A 107 -8.07 -0.13 -2.50
C HIS A 107 -7.14 -0.03 -3.73
N PHE A 108 -5.83 -0.08 -3.47
CA PHE A 108 -4.78 -0.03 -4.48
C PHE A 108 -3.81 -1.20 -4.30
N TYR A 109 -3.25 -1.68 -5.41
CA TYR A 109 -2.28 -2.77 -5.40
C TYR A 109 -1.09 -2.43 -6.30
N GLU A 110 0.13 -2.77 -5.88
CA GLU A 110 1.30 -2.64 -6.75
C GLU A 110 1.28 -3.75 -7.81
N VAL A 111 1.47 -3.38 -9.08
CA VAL A 111 1.56 -4.36 -10.16
C VAL A 111 3.02 -4.79 -10.33
N ILE A 112 3.30 -6.06 -10.01
CA ILE A 112 4.61 -6.66 -10.23
C ILE A 112 4.72 -7.10 -11.69
N LEU A 113 5.56 -6.39 -12.44
CA LEU A 113 5.74 -6.62 -13.87
C LEU A 113 6.57 -7.88 -14.15
N LYS A 114 6.14 -8.66 -15.13
CA LYS A 114 6.89 -9.81 -15.65
C LYS A 114 8.28 -9.37 -16.13
N ASN A 115 9.30 -10.17 -15.85
CA ASN A 115 10.68 -9.95 -16.27
C ASN A 115 11.33 -8.64 -15.75
N LYS A 116 10.80 -8.05 -14.68
CA LYS A 116 11.47 -6.95 -13.96
C LYS A 116 12.02 -7.47 -12.64
N LEU A 117 13.10 -6.85 -12.16
CA LEU A 117 13.66 -7.17 -10.83
C LEU A 117 12.61 -6.84 -9.76
N CYS A 118 12.36 -7.79 -8.88
CA CYS A 118 11.48 -7.63 -7.72
C CYS A 118 12.18 -8.12 -6.45
N LYS A 119 11.68 -7.66 -5.30
CA LYS A 119 12.05 -8.24 -4.00
C LYS A 119 11.30 -9.56 -3.84
N LEU A 120 11.90 -10.51 -3.12
CA LEU A 120 11.15 -11.66 -2.62
C LEU A 120 10.06 -11.14 -1.66
N TYR A 121 8.82 -11.50 -1.94
CA TYR A 121 7.68 -11.22 -1.07
C TYR A 121 6.95 -12.53 -0.77
N LEU A 122 6.43 -12.63 0.44
CA LEU A 122 5.67 -13.78 0.92
C LEU A 122 4.38 -13.22 1.51
N ASP A 123 3.26 -13.75 1.06
CA ASP A 123 1.96 -13.49 1.66
C ASP A 123 1.66 -14.63 2.64
N LEU A 124 1.45 -14.29 3.90
CA LEU A 124 1.37 -15.26 4.99
C LEU A 124 0.05 -15.08 5.71
N GLU A 125 -0.85 -16.01 5.47
CA GLU A 125 -2.18 -16.05 6.05
C GLU A 125 -2.46 -17.43 6.63
N PHE A 126 -3.15 -17.47 7.77
CA PHE A 126 -3.65 -18.71 8.35
C PHE A 126 -4.98 -18.46 9.08
N PRO A 127 -5.93 -19.39 9.03
CA PRO A 127 -7.22 -19.23 9.69
C PRO A 127 -7.06 -19.33 11.21
N ILE A 128 -7.38 -18.26 11.92
CA ILE A 128 -7.23 -18.17 13.39
C ILE A 128 -8.06 -19.22 14.10
N GLU A 129 -9.27 -19.51 13.60
CA GLU A 129 -10.21 -20.45 14.22
C GLU A 129 -9.67 -21.88 14.36
N PHE A 130 -8.84 -22.32 13.41
CA PHE A 130 -8.19 -23.62 13.41
C PHE A 130 -6.79 -23.61 14.06
N ASN A 131 -6.26 -22.43 14.36
CA ASN A 131 -4.88 -22.21 14.79
C ASN A 131 -4.80 -21.40 16.10
N LYS A 132 -5.73 -21.63 17.02
CA LYS A 132 -5.90 -20.83 18.26
C LYS A 132 -4.65 -20.77 19.15
N ASN A 133 -3.77 -21.77 19.05
CA ASN A 133 -2.54 -21.88 19.84
C ASN A 133 -1.28 -21.53 19.02
N THR A 134 -1.45 -21.10 17.77
CA THR A 134 -0.34 -20.74 16.89
C THR A 134 0.11 -19.32 17.20
N ASP A 135 1.39 -19.18 17.48
CA ASP A 135 2.07 -17.89 17.64
C ASP A 135 2.60 -17.46 16.27
N GLY A 136 1.91 -16.50 15.63
CA GLY A 136 2.27 -16.00 14.31
C GLY A 136 3.68 -15.42 14.27
N ASP A 137 4.08 -14.64 15.28
CA ASP A 137 5.40 -14.02 15.34
C ASP A 137 6.52 -15.08 15.38
N LYS A 138 6.33 -16.14 16.16
CA LYS A 138 7.29 -17.27 16.18
C LYS A 138 7.33 -18.01 14.85
N LEU A 139 6.21 -18.13 14.14
CA LEU A 139 6.16 -18.78 12.83
C LEU A 139 6.93 -17.97 11.79
N ILE A 140 6.75 -16.65 11.77
CA ILE A 140 7.53 -15.73 10.93
C ILE A 140 9.02 -15.85 11.24
N PHE A 141 9.40 -15.82 12.52
CA PHE A 141 10.79 -15.92 12.93
C PHE A 141 11.45 -17.21 12.43
N LYS A 142 10.77 -18.35 12.60
CA LYS A 142 11.27 -19.65 12.12
C LYS A 142 11.38 -19.73 10.60
N MET A 143 10.51 -19.06 9.87
CA MET A 143 10.50 -19.10 8.40
C MET A 143 11.69 -18.32 7.80
N ILE A 144 12.16 -17.28 8.50
CA ILE A 144 13.24 -16.41 8.02
C ILE A 144 14.64 -16.96 8.40
N GLN A 145 14.72 -17.89 9.37
CA GLN A 145 15.98 -18.55 9.78
C GLN A 145 16.43 -19.63 8.80
#